data_AF-A0A2X2BDQ7-F1
#
_entry.id   AF-A0A2X2BDQ7-F1
#
_cell.length_a   1.000
_cell.length_b   1.000
_cell.length_c   1.000
_cell.angle_alpha   90.00
_cell.angle_beta   90.00
_cell.angle_gamma   90.00
#
_symmetry.space_group_name_H-M   'P 1'
#
loop_
_entity.id
_entity.type
_entity.pdbx_description
1 polymer ?
#
loop_
_entity_poly.entity_id
_entity_poly.type
_entity_poly.pdbx_seq_one_letter_code
_entity_poly.pdbx_strand_id
1 'polypeptide(L)'
;MYAKNSFSLHLLHPKYFLTWLGVFILFLLVQLPYTWLLFLGKHLGLLSRFFIKRRVSIIKKNLELCFPNKSKKDIDKLVMENLSALGIALFETGMAWFWSDNRLKKYLSSRWNNKFY
;
A
#
# COMPACT_ATOMS: atom_id res chain seq x y z
N MET A 1 32.64 11.89 18.71
CA MET A 1 33.25 10.98 17.71
C MET A 1 32.13 10.42 16.84
N TYR A 2 31.94 10.92 15.62
CA TYR A 2 31.04 10.28 14.65
C TYR A 2 31.72 9.01 14.14
N ALA A 3 31.06 7.86 14.27
CA ALA A 3 31.54 6.62 13.70
C ALA A 3 31.63 6.79 12.18
N LYS A 4 32.86 6.83 11.65
CA LYS A 4 33.12 6.82 10.21
C LYS A 4 32.82 5.40 9.73
N ASN A 5 31.56 5.11 9.45
CA ASN A 5 31.16 3.85 8.84
C ASN A 5 31.65 3.85 7.40
N SER A 6 32.83 3.28 7.17
CA SER A 6 33.30 2.94 5.84
C SER A 6 32.24 2.05 5.17
N PHE A 7 31.79 2.42 3.98
CA PHE A 7 30.86 1.58 3.22
C PHE A 7 31.51 0.21 3.03
N SER A 8 30.99 -0.81 3.71
CA SER A 8 31.52 -2.16 3.67
C SER A 8 30.73 -2.97 2.65
N LEU A 9 31.43 -3.61 1.70
CA LEU A 9 30.87 -4.55 0.74
C LEU A 9 30.11 -5.71 1.41
N HIS A 10 30.32 -5.92 2.72
CA HIS A 10 29.57 -6.87 3.53
C HIS A 10 28.06 -6.56 3.65
N LEU A 11 27.62 -5.33 3.32
CA LEU A 11 26.20 -4.95 3.21
C LEU A 11 25.53 -5.47 1.93
N LEU A 12 26.33 -5.88 0.93
CA LEU A 12 25.88 -6.52 -0.31
C LEU A 12 25.93 -8.05 -0.22
N HIS A 13 25.97 -8.61 1.00
CA HIS A 13 25.98 -10.06 1.19
C HIS A 13 24.76 -10.68 0.49
N PRO A 14 24.91 -11.80 -0.25
CA PRO A 14 23.82 -12.46 -1.00
C PRO A 14 22.61 -12.86 -0.14
N LYS A 15 22.76 -12.85 1.19
CA LYS A 15 21.68 -12.99 2.18
C LYS A 15 20.59 -11.91 2.05
N TYR A 16 20.93 -10.71 1.56
CA TYR A 16 20.00 -9.59 1.35
C TYR A 16 19.58 -9.41 -0.12
N PHE A 17 20.01 -10.31 -1.00
CA PHE A 17 19.63 -10.24 -2.41
C PHE A 17 18.11 -10.30 -2.59
N LEU A 18 17.41 -11.12 -1.80
CA LEU A 18 15.95 -11.22 -1.85
C LEU A 18 15.25 -9.93 -1.44
N THR A 19 15.77 -9.23 -0.43
CA THR A 19 15.22 -7.93 -0.01
C THR A 19 15.46 -6.86 -1.07
N TRP A 20 16.66 -6.81 -1.66
CA TRP A 20 16.96 -5.90 -2.77
C TRP A 20 16.13 -6.20 -4.02
N LEU A 21 15.89 -7.48 -4.32
CA LEU A 21 15.01 -7.91 -5.38
C LEU A 21 13.57 -7.43 -5.13
N GLY A 22 13.07 -7.55 -3.90
CA GLY A 22 11.75 -7.02 -3.51
C GLY A 22 11.64 -5.51 -3.67
N VAL A 23 12.68 -4.77 -3.27
CA VAL A 23 12.75 -3.30 -3.46
C VAL A 23 12.80 -2.93 -4.94
N PHE A 24 13.58 -3.66 -5.75
CA PHE A 24 13.67 -3.44 -7.19
C PHE A 24 12.34 -3.73 -7.90
N ILE A 25 11.65 -4.82 -7.53
CA ILE A 25 10.31 -5.14 -8.03
C ILE A 25 9.32 -4.03 -7.64
N LEU A 26 9.35 -3.57 -6.39
CA LEU A 26 8.50 -2.47 -5.94
C LEU A 26 8.78 -1.18 -6.72
N PHE A 27 10.06 -0.87 -6.97
CA PHE A 27 10.45 0.26 -7.79
C PHE A 27 9.88 0.17 -9.21
N LEU A 28 10.03 -0.99 -9.87
CA LEU A 28 9.46 -1.23 -11.20
C LEU A 28 7.94 -1.10 -11.20
N LEU A 29 7.26 -1.68 -10.21
CA LEU A 29 5.81 -1.59 -10.06
C LEU A 29 5.35 -0.13 -9.92
N VAL A 30 6.06 0.67 -9.12
CA VAL A 30 5.72 2.09 -8.88
C VAL A 30 5.97 2.99 -10.10
N GLN A 31 6.75 2.55 -11.10
CA GLN A 31 6.87 3.29 -12.36
C GLN A 31 5.63 3.18 -13.25
N LEU A 32 4.74 2.20 -13.02
CA LEU A 32 3.52 2.05 -13.80
C LEU A 32 2.58 3.26 -13.67
N PRO A 33 1.66 3.45 -14.65
CA PRO A 33 0.64 4.48 -14.56
C PRO A 33 -0.26 4.25 -13.35
N TYR A 34 -0.72 5.34 -12.72
CA TYR A 34 -1.52 5.30 -11.49
C TYR A 34 -2.79 4.43 -11.61
N THR A 35 -3.43 4.38 -12.78
CA THR A 35 -4.60 3.53 -13.03
C THR A 35 -4.31 2.06 -12.83
N TRP A 36 -3.14 1.59 -13.26
CA TRP A 36 -2.70 0.21 -13.05
C TRP A 36 -2.37 -0.06 -11.59
N LEU A 37 -1.73 0.88 -10.90
CA LEU A 37 -1.46 0.79 -9.47
C LEU A 37 -2.75 0.70 -8.65
N LEU A 38 -3.78 1.46 -9.01
CA LEU A 38 -5.10 1.38 -8.38
C LEU A 38 -5.76 0.02 -8.60
N PHE A 39 -5.73 -0.48 -9.84
CA PHE A 39 -6.29 -1.78 -10.20
C PHE A 39 -5.60 -2.92 -9.43
N LEU A 40 -4.26 -2.92 -9.45
CA LEU A 40 -3.44 -3.88 -8.71
C LEU A 40 -3.65 -3.76 -7.20
N GLY A 41 -3.64 -2.55 -6.65
CA GLY A 41 -3.90 -2.29 -5.23
C GLY A 41 -5.26 -2.80 -4.78
N LYS A 42 -6.32 -2.52 -5.54
CA LYS A 42 -7.66 -3.02 -5.24
C LYS A 42 -7.69 -4.54 -5.27
N HIS A 43 -7.16 -5.18 -6.31
CA HIS A 43 -7.20 -6.64 -6.44
C HIS A 43 -6.31 -7.34 -5.42
N LEU A 44 -5.11 -6.84 -5.16
CA LEU A 44 -4.23 -7.36 -4.11
C LEU A 44 -4.87 -7.21 -2.72
N GLY A 45 -5.49 -6.07 -2.44
CA GLY A 45 -6.26 -5.83 -1.23
C GLY A 45 -7.36 -6.87 -1.05
N LEU A 46 -8.18 -7.10 -2.09
CA LEU A 46 -9.24 -8.09 -2.05
C LEU A 46 -8.72 -9.54 -1.93
N LEU A 47 -7.66 -9.90 -2.65
CA LEU A 47 -7.05 -11.23 -2.57
C LEU A 47 -6.38 -11.49 -1.22
N SER A 48 -5.89 -10.44 -0.55
CA SER A 48 -5.27 -10.56 0.78
C SER A 48 -6.20 -11.17 1.82
N ARG A 49 -7.53 -11.13 1.61
CA ARG A 49 -8.51 -11.75 2.50
C ARG A 49 -8.30 -13.26 2.69
N PHE A 50 -7.77 -13.93 1.66
CA PHE A 50 -7.54 -15.37 1.69
C PHE A 50 -6.27 -15.73 2.47
N PHE A 51 -5.24 -14.89 2.38
CA PHE A 51 -3.94 -15.11 3.02
C PHE A 51 -3.89 -14.58 4.46
N ILE A 52 -4.55 -13.44 4.73
CA ILE A 52 -4.40 -12.70 5.99
C ILE A 52 -5.70 -12.71 6.83
N LYS A 53 -6.23 -13.91 7.09
CA LYS A 53 -7.50 -14.13 7.82
C LYS A 53 -7.57 -13.39 9.16
N ARG A 54 -6.44 -13.28 9.88
CA ARG A 54 -6.34 -12.53 11.14
C ARG A 54 -6.64 -11.04 10.96
N ARG A 55 -6.10 -10.40 9.92
CA ARG A 55 -6.36 -8.97 9.65
C ARG A 55 -7.82 -8.75 9.29
N VAL A 56 -8.41 -9.62 8.47
CA VAL A 56 -9.84 -9.56 8.12
C VAL A 56 -10.72 -9.62 9.36
N SER A 57 -10.44 -10.55 10.29
CA SER A 57 -11.21 -10.68 11.53
C SER A 57 -11.11 -9.42 12.41
N ILE A 58 -9.94 -8.79 12.48
CA ILE A 58 -9.74 -7.55 13.24
C ILE A 58 -10.53 -6.41 12.61
N ILE A 59 -10.42 -6.22 11.29
CA ILE A 59 -11.16 -5.18 10.56
C ILE A 59 -12.66 -5.36 10.75
N LYS A 60 -13.17 -6.58 10.60
CA LYS A 60 -14.57 -6.90 10.81
C LYS A 60 -15.02 -6.56 12.22
N LYS A 61 -14.27 -7.00 13.24
CA LYS A 61 -14.63 -6.72 14.64
C LYS A 61 -14.62 -5.22 14.94
N ASN A 62 -13.62 -4.49 14.44
CA ASN A 62 -13.55 -3.04 14.59
C ASN A 62 -14.76 -2.35 13.93
N LEU A 63 -15.15 -2.78 12.72
CA LEU A 63 -16.31 -2.21 12.03
C LEU A 63 -17.64 -2.55 12.71
N GLU A 64 -17.81 -3.76 13.24
CA GLU A 64 -18.97 -4.13 14.04
C GLU A 64 -19.10 -3.27 15.30
N LEU A 65 -17.96 -2.96 15.95
CA LEU A 65 -17.93 -2.10 17.13
C LEU A 65 -18.18 -0.63 16.79
N CYS A 66 -17.61 -0.12 15.70
CA CYS A 66 -17.78 1.28 15.27
C CYS A 66 -19.16 1.55 14.65
N PHE A 67 -19.79 0.54 14.04
CA PHE A 67 -21.07 0.67 13.34
C PHE A 67 -22.09 -0.40 13.80
N PRO A 68 -22.52 -0.37 15.07
CA PRO A 68 -23.40 -1.40 15.61
C PRO A 68 -24.78 -1.46 14.93
N ASN A 69 -25.21 -0.36 14.30
CA ASN A 69 -26.51 -0.25 13.64
C ASN A 69 -26.52 -0.72 12.18
N LYS A 70 -25.37 -1.14 11.62
CA LYS A 70 -25.27 -1.59 10.23
C LYS A 70 -25.59 -3.09 10.12
N SER A 71 -26.17 -3.49 8.98
CA SER A 71 -26.41 -4.91 8.71
C SER A 71 -25.09 -5.65 8.51
N LYS A 72 -25.07 -6.97 8.75
CA LYS A 72 -23.88 -7.81 8.50
C LYS A 72 -23.38 -7.70 7.05
N LYS A 73 -24.29 -7.54 6.08
CA LYS A 73 -23.94 -7.36 4.66
C LYS A 73 -23.20 -6.03 4.42
N ASP A 74 -23.63 -4.96 5.08
CA ASP A 74 -22.97 -3.65 4.97
C ASP A 74 -21.58 -3.67 5.63
N ILE A 75 -21.45 -4.35 6.78
CA ILE A 75 -20.16 -4.56 7.42
C ILE A 75 -19.22 -5.33 6.50
N ASP A 76 -19.67 -6.44 5.90
CA ASP A 76 -18.82 -7.22 4.99
C ASP A 76 -18.41 -6.41 3.75
N LYS A 77 -19.29 -5.54 3.23
CA LYS A 77 -18.93 -4.59 2.16
C LYS A 77 -17.85 -3.60 2.61
N LEU A 78 -17.99 -3.02 3.80
CA LEU A 78 -16.99 -2.11 4.38
C LEU A 78 -15.65 -2.81 4.64
N VAL A 79 -15.66 -4.08 5.04
CA VAL A 79 -14.43 -4.89 5.17
C VAL A 79 -13.74 -4.99 3.81
N MET A 80 -14.47 -5.28 2.73
CA MET A 80 -13.91 -5.38 1.38
C MET A 80 -13.38 -4.05 0.85
N GLU A 81 -14.06 -2.95 1.15
CA GLU A 81 -13.60 -1.59 0.82
C GLU A 81 -12.33 -1.22 1.61
N ASN A 82 -12.28 -1.56 2.91
CA ASN A 82 -11.11 -1.33 3.75
C ASN A 82 -9.89 -2.10 3.24
N LEU A 83 -10.07 -3.38 2.91
CA LEU A 83 -9.01 -4.20 2.33
C LEU A 83 -8.53 -3.66 0.99
N SER A 84 -9.44 -3.21 0.12
CA SER A 84 -9.09 -2.57 -1.15
C SER A 84 -8.29 -1.29 -0.93
N ALA A 85 -8.70 -0.45 0.03
CA ALA A 85 -8.02 0.79 0.38
C ALA A 85 -6.62 0.52 0.95
N LEU A 86 -6.46 -0.52 1.78
CA LEU A 86 -5.15 -0.94 2.30
C LEU A 86 -4.19 -1.34 1.17
N GLY A 87 -4.68 -2.11 0.19
CA GLY A 87 -3.88 -2.49 -0.97
C GLY A 87 -3.47 -1.29 -1.83
N ILE A 88 -4.37 -0.32 -2.03
CA ILE A 88 -4.04 0.94 -2.73
C ILE A 88 -3.01 1.75 -1.93
N ALA A 89 -3.19 1.87 -0.61
CA ALA A 89 -2.30 2.64 0.26
C ALA A 89 -0.86 2.10 0.27
N LEU A 90 -0.68 0.78 0.09
CA LEU A 90 0.65 0.18 -0.07
C LEU A 90 1.39 0.76 -1.29
N PHE A 91 0.71 0.86 -2.44
CA PHE A 91 1.28 1.46 -3.65
C PHE A 91 1.45 2.97 -3.52
N GLU A 92 0.52 3.67 -2.86
CA GLU A 92 0.67 5.10 -2.55
C GLU A 92 1.89 5.38 -1.68
N THR A 93 2.18 4.51 -0.72
CA THR A 93 3.39 4.59 0.10
C THR A 93 4.65 4.36 -0.74
N GLY A 94 4.63 3.37 -1.65
CA GLY A 94 5.71 3.17 -2.62
C GLY A 94 5.94 4.38 -3.54
N MET A 95 4.86 5.00 -4.05
CA MET A 95 4.96 6.24 -4.82
C MET A 95 5.59 7.36 -4.01
N ALA A 96 5.22 7.54 -2.75
CA ALA A 96 5.82 8.56 -1.89
C ALA A 96 7.33 8.35 -1.66
N TRP A 97 7.82 7.11 -1.74
CA TRP A 97 9.24 6.79 -1.58
C TRP A 97 10.04 6.96 -2.87
N PHE A 98 9.47 6.62 -4.03
CA PHE A 98 10.23 6.54 -5.30
C PHE A 98 9.91 7.65 -6.31
N TRP A 99 8.76 8.32 -6.23
CA TRP A 99 8.46 9.46 -7.10
C TRP A 99 9.10 10.73 -6.58
N SER A 100 9.50 11.61 -7.51
CA SER A 100 9.92 12.97 -7.16
C SER A 100 8.74 13.80 -6.65
N ASP A 101 9.02 14.74 -5.74
CA ASP A 101 8.02 15.65 -5.18
C ASP A 101 7.21 16.38 -6.25
N ASN A 102 7.85 16.77 -7.36
CA ASN A 102 7.17 17.46 -8.46
C ASN A 102 6.11 16.58 -9.14
N ARG A 103 6.42 15.28 -9.35
CA ARG A 103 5.48 14.32 -9.91
C ARG A 103 4.32 14.08 -8.93
N LEU A 104 4.64 13.89 -7.65
CA LEU A 104 3.64 13.68 -6.60
C LEU A 104 2.70 14.89 -6.47
N LYS A 105 3.23 16.12 -6.44
CA LYS A 105 2.45 17.36 -6.35
C LYS A 105 1.48 17.51 -7.53
N LYS A 106 1.91 17.22 -8.77
CA LYS A 106 1.05 17.26 -9.96
C LYS A 106 -0.09 16.24 -9.90
N TYR A 107 0.18 15.05 -9.40
CA TYR A 107 -0.84 14.01 -9.22
C TYR A 107 -1.80 14.31 -8.06
N LEU A 108 -1.28 14.79 -6.93
CA LEU A 108 -2.10 15.17 -5.80
C LEU A 108 -3.00 16.37 -6.17
N SER A 109 -2.46 17.44 -6.76
CA SER A 109 -3.25 18.61 -7.13
C SER A 109 -4.40 18.27 -8.09
N SER A 110 -4.14 17.41 -9.08
CA SER A 110 -5.19 16.91 -10.00
C SER A 110 -6.23 16.03 -9.29
N ARG A 111 -5.83 15.19 -8.33
CA ARG A 111 -6.76 14.35 -7.54
C ARG A 111 -7.61 15.15 -6.56
N TRP A 112 -7.02 16.15 -5.89
CA TRP A 112 -7.77 17.06 -5.02
C TRP A 112 -8.82 17.82 -5.83
N ASN A 113 -8.48 18.33 -7.02
CA ASN A 113 -9.46 19.01 -7.87
C ASN A 113 -10.61 18.11 -8.35
N ASN A 114 -10.37 16.82 -8.62
CA ASN A 114 -11.41 15.89 -9.08
C ASN A 114 -12.29 15.27 -7.98
N LYS A 115 -11.97 15.46 -6.69
CA LYS A 115 -12.71 14.83 -5.58
C LYS A 115 -13.74 15.77 -4.91
N PHE A 116 -13.76 17.04 -5.29
CA PHE A 116 -14.65 18.09 -4.76
C PHE A 116 -15.65 18.65 -5.79
N TYR A 117 -15.84 17.96 -6.93
CA TYR A 117 -16.91 18.20 -7.90
C TYR A 117 -17.65 16.89 -8.20
#